data_AF-A0A9D4BWI1-F1
#
_entry.id   AF-A0A9D4BWI1-F1
#
_cell.length_a   1.000
_cell.length_b   1.000
_cell.length_c   1.000
_cell.angle_alpha   90.00
_cell.angle_beta   90.00
_cell.angle_gamma   90.00
#
_symmetry.space_group_name_H-M   'P 1'
#
loop_
_entity.id
_entity.type
_entity.pdbx_description
1 polymer ?
#
loop_
_entity_poly.entity_id
_entity_poly.type
_entity_poly.pdbx_seq_one_letter_code
_entity_poly.pdbx_strand_id
1 'polypeptide(L)'
;MDQINVEIEFREALLKWYSTNEKHLITKDVYNKPIDDLNTASETTSTKSCHQHYILRKYEVMQCGDVEKLIKKRQSPTDQPVYHVTIEDTLDVTKTAHIATGH
;
A
#
# COMPACT_ATOMS: atom_id res chain seq x y z
N MET A 1 -16.14 -11.34 -23.51
CA MET A 1 -15.71 -11.69 -22.14
C MET A 1 -15.92 -10.48 -21.28
N ASP A 2 -16.66 -10.63 -20.19
CA ASP A 2 -17.01 -9.54 -19.29
C ASP A 2 -15.77 -9.08 -18.51
N GLN A 3 -15.51 -7.77 -18.43
CA GLN A 3 -14.33 -7.23 -17.73
C GLN A 3 -14.26 -7.66 -16.27
N ILE A 4 -15.42 -7.86 -15.65
CA ILE A 4 -15.57 -8.32 -14.26
C ILE A 4 -14.95 -9.70 -14.06
N ASN A 5 -15.07 -10.59 -15.06
CA ASN A 5 -14.59 -11.96 -14.93
C ASN A 5 -13.05 -12.03 -14.93
N VAL A 6 -12.41 -11.18 -15.74
CA VAL A 6 -10.93 -11.11 -15.83
C VAL A 6 -10.31 -10.60 -14.54
N GLU A 7 -10.93 -9.63 -13.87
CA GLU A 7 -10.44 -9.08 -12.62
C GLU A 7 -10.54 -10.08 -11.45
N ILE A 8 -11.66 -10.80 -11.38
CA ILE A 8 -11.86 -11.86 -10.37
C ILE A 8 -10.84 -12.97 -10.60
N GLU A 9 -10.70 -13.47 -11.83
CA GLU A 9 -9.74 -14.51 -12.18
C GLU A 9 -8.29 -14.09 -11.87
N PHE A 10 -7.93 -12.83 -12.18
CA PHE A 10 -6.61 -12.30 -11.86
C PHE A 10 -6.36 -12.24 -10.35
N ARG A 11 -7.32 -11.72 -9.59
CA ARG A 11 -7.21 -11.60 -8.13
C ARG A 11 -7.09 -12.98 -7.47
N GLU A 12 -7.90 -13.95 -7.90
CA GLU A 12 -7.86 -15.32 -7.39
C GLU A 12 -6.54 -16.01 -7.73
N ALA A 13 -6.04 -15.83 -8.96
CA ALA A 13 -4.74 -16.35 -9.37
C ALA A 13 -3.60 -15.74 -8.55
N LEU A 14 -3.64 -14.43 -8.31
CA LEU A 14 -2.65 -13.71 -7.51
C LEU A 14 -2.67 -14.18 -6.05
N LEU A 15 -3.87 -14.31 -5.47
CA LEU A 15 -4.07 -14.84 -4.11
C LEU A 15 -3.57 -16.28 -3.98
N LYS A 16 -3.91 -17.15 -4.92
CA LYS A 16 -3.46 -18.56 -4.93
C LYS A 16 -1.95 -18.68 -5.04
N TRP A 17 -1.33 -17.91 -5.94
CA TRP A 17 0.12 -17.86 -6.07
C TRP A 17 0.79 -17.39 -4.79
N TYR A 18 0.16 -16.43 -4.09
CA TYR A 18 0.63 -15.88 -2.83
C TYR A 18 0.48 -16.84 -1.64
N SER A 19 -0.62 -17.59 -1.54
CA SER A 19 -0.77 -18.64 -0.52
C SER A 19 0.34 -19.69 -0.61
N THR A 20 1.02 -19.77 -1.75
CA THR A 20 2.13 -20.69 -2.00
C THR A 20 3.51 -20.02 -1.79
N ASN A 21 3.61 -18.70 -1.91
CA ASN A 21 4.85 -17.93 -1.82
C ASN A 21 4.64 -16.69 -0.92
N GLU A 22 4.97 -16.78 0.39
CA GLU A 22 5.00 -15.60 1.27
C GLU A 22 6.09 -14.60 0.76
N LYS A 23 5.99 -13.25 0.81
CA LYS A 23 5.86 -12.37 2.01
C LYS A 23 5.50 -10.89 1.68
N HIS A 24 4.97 -10.58 0.49
CA HIS A 24 4.96 -9.19 -0.02
C HIS A 24 3.63 -8.60 -0.46
N LEU A 25 2.51 -9.32 -0.33
CA LEU A 25 1.19 -8.80 -0.69
C LEU A 25 0.39 -8.44 0.55
N ILE A 26 -0.22 -7.26 0.51
CA ILE A 26 -0.95 -6.64 1.63
C ILE A 26 -2.38 -6.44 1.17
N THR A 27 -3.37 -6.93 1.93
CA THR A 27 -4.79 -6.61 1.69
C THR A 27 -5.08 -5.18 2.14
N LYS A 28 -6.18 -4.58 1.68
CA LYS A 28 -6.60 -3.25 2.14
C LYS A 28 -6.72 -3.15 3.67
N ASP A 29 -7.27 -4.17 4.33
CA ASP A 29 -7.41 -4.17 5.79
C ASP A 29 -6.06 -4.12 6.51
N VAL A 30 -5.09 -4.92 6.03
CA VAL A 30 -3.73 -4.93 6.61
C VAL A 30 -2.96 -3.67 6.23
N TYR A 31 -3.29 -3.04 5.10
CA TYR A 31 -2.69 -1.79 4.61
C TYR A 31 -3.13 -0.58 5.42
N ASN A 32 -4.42 -0.50 5.78
CA ASN A 32 -4.99 0.64 6.50
C ASN A 32 -4.53 0.68 7.95
N LYS A 33 -4.27 -0.47 8.57
CA LYS A 33 -3.81 -0.53 9.97
C LYS A 33 -2.52 0.29 10.23
N PRO A 34 -1.44 0.18 9.44
CA PRO A 34 -0.30 1.07 9.51
C PRO A 34 -0.61 2.57 9.36
N ILE A 35 -1.61 2.94 8.56
CA ILE A 35 -2.04 4.34 8.38
C ILE A 35 -2.67 4.84 9.68
N ASP A 36 -3.62 4.08 10.22
CA ASP A 36 -4.29 4.38 11.49
C ASP A 36 -3.29 4.46 12.66
N ASP A 37 -2.35 3.51 12.73
CA ASP A 37 -1.28 3.48 13.71
C ASP A 37 -0.38 4.71 13.60
N LEU A 38 -0.09 5.18 12.39
CA LEU A 38 0.76 6.34 12.13
C LEU A 38 0.04 7.65 12.50
N ASN A 39 -1.24 7.78 12.15
CA ASN A 39 -2.09 8.90 12.55
C ASN A 39 -2.17 8.97 14.08
N THR A 40 -2.48 7.85 14.74
CA THR A 40 -2.51 7.74 16.21
C THR A 40 -1.16 8.09 16.84
N ALA A 41 -0.05 7.57 16.29
CA ALA A 41 1.30 7.87 16.77
C ALA A 41 1.67 9.35 16.60
N SER A 42 1.21 9.99 15.54
CA SER A 42 1.46 11.41 15.26
C SER A 42 0.74 12.33 16.23
N GLU A 43 -0.49 11.97 16.63
CA GLU A 43 -1.32 12.72 17.57
C GLU A 43 -0.95 12.46 19.05
N THR A 44 -0.23 11.37 19.34
CA THR A 44 0.18 11.03 20.70
C THR A 44 1.16 12.08 21.25
N THR A 45 0.70 12.87 22.22
CA THR A 45 1.47 13.90 22.94
C THR A 45 2.27 13.37 24.14
N SER A 46 1.97 12.14 24.58
CA SER A 46 2.69 11.42 25.64
C SER A 46 3.88 10.62 25.09
N THR A 47 4.57 9.88 25.97
CA THR A 47 5.68 8.99 25.59
C THR A 47 5.22 7.94 24.59
N LYS A 48 5.85 7.91 23.42
CA LYS A 48 5.53 6.99 22.34
C LYS A 48 5.99 5.56 22.68
N SER A 49 5.17 4.58 22.29
CA SER A 49 5.54 3.17 22.42
C SER A 49 6.62 2.76 21.40
N CYS A 50 7.29 1.62 21.64
CA CYS A 50 8.25 1.08 20.67
C CYS A 50 7.63 0.86 19.29
N HIS A 51 6.36 0.42 19.23
CA HIS A 51 5.62 0.24 17.97
C HIS A 51 5.39 1.58 17.26
N GLN A 52 5.01 2.62 17.99
CA GLN A 52 4.81 3.96 17.44
C GLN A 52 6.12 4.56 16.92
N HIS A 53 7.24 4.34 17.62
CA HIS A 53 8.56 4.73 17.10
C HIS A 53 8.93 3.97 15.83
N TYR A 54 8.63 2.67 15.77
CA TYR A 54 8.88 1.85 14.60
C TYR A 54 8.08 2.32 13.38
N ILE A 55 6.76 2.57 13.54
CA ILE A 55 5.90 2.96 12.44
C ILE A 55 6.30 4.33 11.86
N LEU A 56 6.58 5.32 12.73
CA LEU A 56 7.00 6.66 12.34
C LEU A 56 8.37 6.69 11.64
N ARG A 57 9.25 5.75 11.96
CA ARG A 57 10.55 5.60 11.31
C ARG A 57 10.44 4.91 9.95
N LYS A 58 9.51 3.96 9.80
CA LYS A 58 9.43 3.09 8.63
C LYS A 58 8.54 3.65 7.53
N TYR A 59 7.45 4.31 7.89
CA TYR A 59 6.42 4.74 6.95
C TYR A 59 6.11 6.22 7.08
N GLU A 60 5.44 6.73 6.06
CA GLU A 60 4.87 8.05 5.96
C GLU A 60 3.56 7.93 5.18
N VAL A 61 2.58 8.80 5.46
CA VAL A 61 1.32 8.86 4.72
C VAL A 61 1.40 10.04 3.75
N MET A 62 1.01 9.80 2.51
CA MET A 62 0.97 10.79 1.45
C MET A 62 -0.48 10.97 0.99
N GLN A 63 -0.93 12.22 0.93
CA GLN A 63 -2.25 12.57 0.43
C GLN A 63 -2.23 12.62 -1.11
N CYS A 64 -3.06 11.81 -1.76
CA CYS A 64 -3.27 11.81 -3.20
C CYS A 64 -4.74 12.13 -3.49
N GLY A 65 -5.09 13.41 -3.58
CA GLY A 65 -6.48 13.86 -3.66
C GLY A 65 -7.23 13.47 -2.38
N ASP A 66 -8.31 12.69 -2.52
CA ASP A 66 -9.14 12.22 -1.41
C ASP A 66 -8.67 10.89 -0.80
N VAL A 67 -7.53 10.35 -1.26
CA VAL A 67 -7.02 9.04 -0.84
C VAL A 67 -5.67 9.17 -0.14
N GLU A 68 -5.54 8.55 1.02
CA GLU A 68 -4.26 8.37 1.72
C GLU A 68 -3.49 7.18 1.16
N LYS A 69 -2.19 7.37 0.91
CA LYS A 69 -1.28 6.33 0.46
C LYS A 69 -0.15 6.14 1.46
N LEU A 70 0.03 4.90 1.92
CA LEU A 70 1.17 4.48 2.72
C LEU A 70 2.42 4.40 1.84
N ILE A 71 3.39 5.26 2.14
CA ILE A 71 4.70 5.28 1.49
C ILE A 71 5.79 4.86 2.47
N LYS A 72 6.89 4.35 1.92
CA LYS A 72 8.13 4.20 2.70
C LYS A 72 8.59 5.58 3.14
N LYS A 73 9.04 5.70 4.40
CA LYS A 73 9.58 6.95 4.94
C LYS A 73 10.73 7.46 4.06
N ARG A 74 10.59 8.67 3.53
CA ARG A 74 11.61 9.35 2.73
C ARG A 74 12.76 9.82 3.62
N GLN A 75 13.99 9.78 3.09
CA GLN A 75 15.16 10.33 3.79
C GLN A 75 15.35 11.81 3.45
N SER A 76 14.98 12.19 2.22
CA SER A 76 14.98 13.56 1.71
C SER A 76 13.62 13.93 1.11
N PRO A 77 13.19 15.20 1.19
CA PRO A 77 12.00 15.68 0.48
C PRO A 77 12.05 15.47 -1.04
N THR A 78 13.26 15.34 -1.61
CA THR A 78 13.49 15.11 -3.04
C THR A 78 13.42 13.64 -3.45
N ASP A 79 13.33 12.71 -2.50
CA ASP A 79 13.24 11.29 -2.79
C ASP A 79 11.91 10.98 -3.46
N GLN A 80 11.94 10.15 -4.52
CA GLN A 80 10.73 9.67 -5.16
C GLN A 80 9.91 8.82 -4.16
N PRO A 81 8.60 9.09 -4.00
CA PRO A 81 7.76 8.34 -3.10
C PRO A 81 7.60 6.89 -3.59
N VAL A 82 7.88 5.93 -2.71
CA VAL A 82 7.62 4.52 -2.97
C VAL A 82 6.39 4.12 -2.16
N TYR A 83 5.25 3.98 -2.83
CA TYR A 83 3.99 3.57 -2.20
C TYR A 83 3.82 2.06 -2.23
N HIS A 84 3.17 1.54 -1.19
CA HIS A 84 2.75 0.16 -1.14
C HIS A 84 1.42 0.01 -1.90
N VAL A 85 1.29 -1.06 -2.67
CA VAL A 85 0.08 -1.40 -3.45
C VAL A 85 -0.63 -2.55 -2.76
N THR A 86 -1.96 -2.48 -2.67
CA THR A 86 -2.75 -3.59 -2.14
C THR A 86 -3.06 -4.60 -3.23
N ILE A 87 -3.39 -5.83 -2.83
CA ILE A 87 -3.78 -6.89 -3.77
C ILE A 87 -4.93 -6.43 -4.67
N GLU A 88 -5.91 -5.76 -4.06
CA GLU A 88 -7.10 -5.25 -4.73
C GLU A 88 -6.76 -4.20 -5.79
N ASP A 89 -5.76 -3.36 -5.54
CA ASP A 89 -5.38 -2.29 -6.47
C ASP A 89 -4.30 -2.74 -7.48
N THR A 90 -3.75 -3.95 -7.35
CA THR A 90 -2.58 -4.40 -8.12
C THR A 90 -2.88 -4.46 -9.62
N LEU A 91 -4.06 -4.95 -10.00
CA LEU A 91 -4.43 -5.07 -11.42
C LEU A 91 -4.58 -3.69 -12.06
N ASP A 92 -5.24 -2.76 -11.38
CA ASP A 92 -5.48 -1.41 -11.90
C ASP A 92 -4.19 -0.62 -12.02
N VAL A 93 -3.29 -0.74 -11.03
CA VAL A 93 -1.95 -0.15 -11.11
C VAL A 93 -1.17 -0.73 -12.28
N THR A 94 -1.23 -2.05 -12.49
CA THR A 94 -0.54 -2.71 -13.60
C THR A 94 -1.09 -2.28 -14.96
N LYS A 95 -2.43 -2.24 -15.10
CA LYS A 95 -3.09 -1.75 -16.32
C LYS A 95 -2.73 -0.30 -16.60
N THR A 96 -2.77 0.56 -15.58
CA THR A 96 -2.43 1.98 -15.72
C THR A 96 -0.97 2.15 -16.13
N ALA A 97 -0.07 1.39 -15.53
CA ALA A 97 1.34 1.40 -15.90
C ALA A 97 1.54 0.93 -17.35
N HIS A 98 0.88 -0.15 -17.76
CA HIS A 98 0.92 -0.67 -19.13
C HIS A 98 0.49 0.38 -20.16
N ILE A 99 -0.67 1.01 -19.93
CA ILE A 99 -1.21 2.10 -20.76
C ILE A 99 -0.23 3.29 -20.80
N ALA A 100 0.29 3.70 -19.64
CA ALA A 100 1.21 4.83 -19.54
C ALA A 100 2.55 4.57 -20.25
N THR A 101 3.00 3.32 -20.30
CA THR A 101 4.20 2.90 -21.03
C THR A 101 3.95 2.65 -22.52
N GLY A 102 2.71 2.76 -23.00
CA GLY A 102 2.35 2.66 -24.42
C GLY A 102 2.31 1.23 -24.97
N HIS A 103 2.01 0.24 -24.13
CA HIS A 103 1.78 -1.14 -24.55
C HIS A 103 0.30 -1.52 -24.50
#